data_AF-A0A1G0XLE4-F1
#
_entry.id   AF-A0A1G0XLE4-F1
#
_cell.length_a   1.000
_cell.length_b   1.000
_cell.length_c   1.000
_cell.angle_alpha   90.00
_cell.angle_beta   90.00
_cell.angle_gamma   90.00
#
_symmetry.space_group_name_H-M   'P 1'
#
loop_
_entity.id
_entity.type
_entity.pdbx_description
1 polymer ?
#
loop_
_entity_poly.entity_id
_entity_poly.type
_entity_poly.pdbx_seq_one_letter_code
_entity_poly.pdbx_strand_id
1 'polypeptide(L)'
;MKITDDIFKAVQRTVEAFGSIGEFAEKANIQGEILTDFLTKKTKSIKDDTWEKIYPFVKNYLPGGSPTEVKGMHLKGHLTTDQRILMDAFDELSKETREKKLIEIVELARVEVERKNSKFF
;
A
#
# COMPACT_ATOMS: atom_id res chain seq x y z
N MET A 1 8.11 -24.29 3.33
CA MET A 1 8.77 -23.47 2.29
C MET A 1 10.01 -22.71 2.80
N LYS A 2 11.07 -22.54 1.99
CA LYS A 2 12.27 -21.73 2.34
C LYS A 2 12.03 -20.24 2.08
N ILE A 3 12.53 -19.39 2.97
CA ILE A 3 12.42 -17.94 2.84
C ILE A 3 13.58 -17.44 1.98
N THR A 4 13.29 -16.96 0.77
CA THR A 4 14.25 -16.24 -0.08
C THR A 4 14.16 -14.74 0.18
N ASP A 5 15.21 -13.99 -0.20
CA ASP A 5 15.23 -12.53 -0.06
C ASP A 5 14.09 -11.86 -0.84
N ASP A 6 13.61 -12.47 -1.92
CA ASP A 6 12.46 -11.98 -2.68
C ASP A 6 11.15 -12.12 -1.92
N ILE A 7 10.94 -13.27 -1.26
CA ILE A 7 9.77 -13.50 -0.40
C ILE A 7 9.82 -12.54 0.79
N PHE A 8 11.01 -12.32 1.36
CA PHE A 8 11.22 -11.36 2.43
C PHE A 8 10.80 -9.95 2.03
N LYS A 9 11.31 -9.45 0.90
CA LYS A 9 10.94 -8.13 0.38
C LYS A 9 9.47 -8.03 0.03
N ALA A 10 8.87 -9.09 -0.50
CA ALA A 10 7.45 -9.12 -0.84
C ALA A 10 6.57 -9.02 0.41
N VAL A 11 6.87 -9.78 1.47
CA VAL A 11 6.16 -9.72 2.76
C VAL A 11 6.38 -8.35 3.42
N GLN A 12 7.60 -7.81 3.39
CA GLN A 12 7.88 -6.48 3.93
C GLN A 12 7.03 -5.40 3.25
N ARG A 13 6.98 -5.39 1.91
CA ARG A 13 6.11 -4.47 1.15
C ARG A 13 4.63 -4.69 1.42
N THR A 14 4.23 -5.93 1.65
CA THR A 14 2.85 -6.26 2.03
C THR A 14 2.51 -5.66 3.39
N VAL A 15 3.41 -5.78 4.38
CA VAL A 15 3.25 -5.17 5.71
C VAL A 15 3.24 -3.65 5.64
N GLU A 16 4.11 -3.04 4.84
CA GLU A 16 4.08 -1.60 4.55
C GLU A 16 2.75 -1.18 3.93
N ALA A 17 2.19 -1.98 3.02
CA ALA A 17 0.88 -1.72 2.42
C ALA A 17 -0.29 -1.87 3.41
N PHE A 18 -0.16 -2.73 4.43
CA PHE A 18 -1.12 -2.87 5.52
C PHE A 18 -0.87 -1.90 6.69
N GLY A 19 0.18 -1.09 6.66
CA GLY A 19 0.50 -0.11 7.71
C GLY A 19 1.13 -0.72 8.99
N SER A 20 0.79 -1.95 9.37
CA SER A 20 1.42 -2.64 10.50
C SER A 20 1.45 -4.16 10.37
N ILE A 21 2.34 -4.80 11.13
CA ILE A 21 2.40 -6.27 11.25
C ILE A 21 1.09 -6.81 11.84
N GLY A 22 0.49 -6.10 12.79
CA GLY A 22 -0.76 -6.50 13.46
C GLY A 22 -1.94 -6.54 12.49
N GLU A 23 -2.11 -5.50 11.68
CA GLU A 23 -3.18 -5.44 10.67
C GLU A 23 -3.01 -6.53 9.62
N PHE A 24 -1.77 -6.80 9.19
CA PHE A 24 -1.51 -7.90 8.26
C PHE A 24 -1.79 -9.27 8.89
N ALA A 25 -1.38 -9.48 10.14
CA ALA A 25 -1.58 -10.72 10.88
C ALA A 25 -3.07 -11.05 11.07
N GLU A 26 -3.86 -10.05 11.47
CA GLU A 26 -5.30 -10.16 11.67
C GLU A 26 -5.99 -10.53 10.35
N LYS A 27 -5.64 -9.84 9.26
CA LYS A 27 -6.26 -10.04 7.95
C LYS A 27 -5.86 -11.36 7.28
N ALA A 28 -4.64 -11.83 7.53
CA ALA A 28 -4.18 -13.14 7.10
C ALA A 28 -4.57 -14.27 8.07
N ASN A 29 -5.22 -13.97 9.20
CA ASN A 29 -5.59 -14.92 10.25
C ASN A 29 -4.40 -15.78 10.72
N ILE A 30 -3.31 -15.11 11.07
CA ILE A 30 -2.08 -15.68 11.63
C ILE A 30 -1.64 -14.89 12.86
N GLN A 31 -0.81 -15.49 13.70
CA GLN A 31 -0.22 -14.78 14.84
C GLN A 31 0.82 -13.78 14.36
N GLY A 32 0.78 -12.55 14.89
CA GLY A 32 1.74 -11.49 14.55
C GLY A 32 3.19 -11.84 14.88
N GLU A 33 3.42 -12.72 15.85
CA GLU A 33 4.75 -13.27 16.16
C GLU A 33 5.36 -14.00 14.97
N ILE A 34 4.56 -14.73 14.19
CA ILE A 34 5.05 -15.47 13.02
C ILE A 34 5.61 -14.52 11.95
N LEU A 35 4.92 -13.40 11.72
CA LEU A 35 5.38 -12.34 10.81
C LEU A 35 6.58 -11.58 11.39
N THR A 36 6.61 -11.38 12.70
CA THR A 36 7.71 -10.70 13.38
C THR A 36 8.99 -11.53 13.31
N ASP A 37 8.91 -12.82 13.59
CA ASP A 37 10.04 -13.75 13.49
C ASP A 37 10.53 -13.91 12.05
N PHE A 38 9.62 -13.81 11.07
CA PHE A 38 9.96 -13.76 9.66
C PHE A 38 10.72 -12.47 9.28
N LEU A 39 10.18 -11.29 9.63
CA LEU A 39 10.77 -9.99 9.30
C LEU A 39 12.09 -9.73 10.04
N THR A 40 12.26 -10.31 11.22
CA THR A 40 13.51 -10.26 11.99
C THR A 40 14.51 -11.34 11.56
N LYS A 41 14.18 -12.15 10.55
CA LYS A 41 15.00 -13.27 10.03
C LYS A 41 15.34 -14.33 11.09
N LYS A 42 14.60 -14.38 12.20
CA LYS A 42 14.74 -15.44 13.22
C LYS A 42 14.37 -16.80 12.65
N THR A 43 13.33 -16.85 11.82
CA THR A 43 12.90 -18.07 11.14
C THR A 43 13.43 -18.08 9.71
N LYS A 44 13.96 -19.22 9.25
CA LYS A 44 14.47 -19.41 7.87
C LYS A 44 13.50 -20.17 6.96
N SER A 45 12.36 -20.62 7.50
CA SER A 45 11.32 -21.36 6.76
C SER A 45 9.93 -20.97 7.24
N ILE A 46 8.98 -20.79 6.32
CA ILE A 46 7.56 -20.64 6.63
C ILE A 46 6.88 -22.01 6.48
N LYS A 47 5.96 -22.34 7.40
CA LYS A 47 5.09 -23.52 7.31
C LYS A 47 4.15 -23.36 6.12
N ASP A 48 3.88 -24.43 5.39
CA ASP A 48 3.10 -24.34 4.15
C ASP A 48 1.67 -23.82 4.41
N ASP A 49 1.02 -24.22 5.51
CA ASP A 49 -0.28 -23.67 5.95
C ASP A 49 -0.26 -22.15 6.18
N THR A 50 0.84 -21.63 6.73
CA THR A 50 1.00 -20.18 6.94
C THR A 50 1.23 -19.49 5.60
N TRP A 51 2.03 -20.10 4.72
CA TRP A 51 2.29 -19.56 3.39
C TRP A 51 1.01 -19.46 2.56
N GLU A 52 0.15 -20.48 2.58
CA GLU A 52 -1.14 -20.45 1.86
C GLU A 52 -2.04 -19.29 2.29
N LYS A 53 -2.00 -18.91 3.57
CA LYS A 53 -2.76 -17.77 4.10
C LYS A 53 -2.18 -16.42 3.67
N ILE A 54 -0.85 -16.27 3.64
CA ILE A 54 -0.22 -14.99 3.28
C ILE A 54 -0.02 -14.83 1.77
N TYR A 55 0.08 -15.92 1.02
CA TYR A 55 0.35 -15.93 -0.42
C TYR A 55 -0.62 -15.07 -1.24
N PRO A 56 -1.95 -15.08 -1.01
CA PRO A 56 -2.89 -14.21 -1.73
C PRO A 56 -2.57 -12.72 -1.65
N PHE A 57 -1.95 -12.29 -0.55
CA PHE A 57 -1.57 -10.90 -0.30
C PHE A 57 -0.16 -10.59 -0.83
N VAL A 58 0.75 -11.55 -0.67
CA VAL A 58 2.17 -11.39 -1.01
C VAL A 58 2.43 -11.61 -2.50
N LYS A 59 1.59 -12.38 -3.21
CA LYS A 59 1.77 -12.72 -4.64
C LYS A 59 1.93 -11.51 -5.57
N ASN A 60 1.30 -10.39 -5.22
CA ASN A 60 1.36 -9.15 -6.00
C ASN A 60 2.73 -8.45 -5.88
N TYR A 61 3.52 -8.80 -4.87
CA TYR A 61 4.82 -8.21 -4.59
C TYR A 61 5.99 -9.16 -4.89
N LEU A 62 5.70 -10.40 -5.32
CA LEU A 62 6.71 -11.37 -5.75
C LEU A 62 7.20 -11.07 -7.18
N PRO A 63 8.49 -11.31 -7.49
CA PRO A 63 9.01 -11.16 -8.84
C PRO A 63 8.33 -12.17 -9.77
N GLY A 64 7.52 -11.67 -10.71
CA GLY A 64 6.73 -12.49 -11.64
C GLY A 64 5.22 -12.46 -11.40
N GLY A 65 4.74 -11.84 -10.32
CA GLY A 65 3.32 -11.53 -10.16
C GLY A 65 2.91 -10.44 -11.16
N SER A 66 1.94 -10.73 -12.04
CA SER A 66 1.26 -9.68 -12.79
C SER A 66 0.74 -8.66 -11.77
N PRO A 67 1.05 -7.35 -11.90
CA PRO A 67 0.55 -6.35 -10.98
C PRO A 67 -0.97 -6.22 -11.20
N THR A 68 -1.75 -7.10 -10.57
CA THR A 68 -3.18 -6.87 -10.42
C THR A 68 -3.31 -5.62 -9.57
N GLU A 69 -3.82 -4.56 -10.21
CA GLU A 69 -4.02 -3.23 -9.68
C GLU A 69 -4.54 -3.27 -8.23
N VAL A 70 -3.64 -3.14 -7.25
CA VAL A 70 -4.00 -2.63 -5.94
C VAL A 70 -4.05 -1.10 -6.03
N LYS A 71 -4.68 -0.56 -7.08
CA LYS A 71 -4.96 0.86 -7.17
C LYS A 71 -6.16 1.15 -6.28
N GLY A 72 -5.89 1.57 -5.05
CA GLY A 72 -6.87 2.32 -4.24
C GLY A 72 -7.24 1.74 -2.88
N MET A 73 -6.88 0.48 -2.56
CA MET A 73 -7.44 -0.13 -1.35
C MET A 73 -6.82 0.36 -0.02
N HIS A 74 -5.59 0.89 -0.02
CA HIS A 74 -4.88 1.17 1.25
C HIS A 74 -4.19 2.54 1.39
N LEU A 75 -4.38 3.48 0.46
CA LEU A 75 -3.96 4.86 0.75
C LEU A 75 -4.75 5.46 1.94
N LYS A 76 -5.97 4.97 2.24
CA LYS A 76 -6.81 5.41 3.36
C LYS A 76 -6.23 5.16 4.77
N GLY A 77 -5.24 4.27 4.91
CA GLY A 77 -4.65 3.91 6.20
C GLY A 77 -3.67 4.94 6.77
N HIS A 78 -3.04 5.74 5.91
CA HIS A 78 -2.09 6.80 6.29
C HIS A 78 -2.66 8.21 6.17
N LEU A 79 -3.96 8.34 5.87
CA LEU A 79 -4.64 9.63 5.81
C LEU A 79 -5.06 10.07 7.21
N THR A 80 -4.84 11.35 7.52
CA THR A 80 -5.48 11.99 8.67
C THR A 80 -7.00 11.93 8.52
N THR A 81 -7.74 12.13 9.61
CA THR A 81 -9.21 12.16 9.59
C THR A 81 -9.74 13.10 8.50
N ASP A 82 -9.16 14.29 8.40
CA ASP A 82 -9.56 15.30 7.41
C ASP A 82 -9.26 14.84 5.97
N GLN A 83 -8.11 14.21 5.75
CA GLN A 83 -7.74 13.68 4.44
C GLN A 83 -8.65 12.51 4.01
N ARG A 84 -9.12 11.69 4.97
CA ARG A 84 -10.08 10.62 4.70
C ARG A 84 -11.44 11.19 4.29
N ILE A 85 -11.94 12.17 5.03
CA ILE A 85 -13.20 12.86 4.72
C ILE A 85 -13.15 13.49 3.33
N LEU A 86 -12.04 14.16 2.98
CA LEU A 86 -11.86 14.76 1.66
C LEU A 86 -11.89 13.70 0.55
N MET A 87 -11.29 12.53 0.78
CA MET A 87 -11.28 11.46 -0.22
C MET A 87 -12.64 10.80 -0.37
N ASP A 88 -13.37 10.60 0.73
CA ASP A 88 -14.74 10.08 0.71
C ASP A 88 -15.70 11.06 0.00
N ALA A 89 -15.62 12.36 0.32
CA ALA A 89 -16.40 13.40 -0.36
C ALA A 89 -16.06 13.50 -1.86
N PHE A 90 -14.80 13.27 -2.23
CA PHE A 90 -14.37 13.23 -3.63
C PHE A 90 -14.87 11.97 -4.36
N ASP A 91 -14.94 10.84 -3.66
CA ASP A 91 -15.48 9.59 -4.19
C ASP A 91 -17.00 9.63 -4.40
N GLU A 92 -17.72 10.48 -3.67
CA GLU A 92 -19.14 10.75 -3.88
C GLU A 92 -19.42 11.61 -5.13
N LEU A 93 -18.41 12.29 -5.70
CA LEU A 93 -18.57 13.09 -6.90
C LEU A 93 -18.78 12.21 -8.15
N SER A 94 -19.62 12.70 -9.08
CA SER A 94 -19.79 12.09 -10.39
C SER A 94 -18.48 12.05 -11.16
N LYS A 95 -18.29 11.02 -11.99
CA LYS A 95 -17.04 10.79 -12.74
C LYS A 95 -16.61 12.02 -13.54
N GLU A 96 -17.55 12.68 -14.20
CA GLU A 96 -17.31 13.91 -14.97
C GLU A 96 -16.84 15.08 -14.10
N THR A 97 -17.45 15.25 -12.92
CA THR A 97 -17.08 16.33 -11.98
C THR A 97 -15.71 16.06 -11.35
N ARG A 98 -15.43 14.79 -11.06
CA ARG A 98 -14.14 14.31 -10.55
C ARG A 98 -13.00 14.61 -11.52
N GLU A 99 -13.20 14.25 -12.80
CA GLU A 99 -12.22 14.51 -13.86
C GLU A 99 -11.96 16.01 -14.05
N LYS A 100 -13.03 16.83 -14.06
CA LYS A 100 -12.90 18.28 -14.14
C LYS A 100 -12.11 18.87 -12.97
N LYS A 101 -12.38 18.40 -11.74
CA LYS A 101 -11.68 18.85 -10.54
C LYS A 101 -10.22 18.40 -10.49
N LEU A 102 -9.91 17.20 -10.99
CA LEU A 102 -8.52 16.75 -11.12
C LEU A 102 -7.72 17.65 -12.06
N ILE A 103 -8.30 18.00 -13.21
CA ILE A 103 -7.65 18.91 -14.17
C ILE A 103 -7.40 20.27 -13.53
N GLU A 104 -8.38 20.81 -12.81
CA GLU A 104 -8.25 22.09 -12.09
C GLU A 104 -7.12 22.05 -11.05
N ILE A 105 -7.03 20.97 -10.26
CA ILE A 105 -5.96 20.79 -9.26
C ILE A 105 -4.59 20.66 -9.93
N VAL A 106 -4.48 19.93 -11.04
CA VAL A 106 -3.23 19.77 -11.80
C VAL A 106 -2.75 21.12 -12.35
N GLU A 107 -3.66 21.93 -12.86
CA GLU A 107 -3.32 23.26 -13.39
C GLU A 107 -2.86 24.21 -12.28
N LEU A 108 -3.57 24.23 -11.14
CA LEU A 108 -3.16 25.02 -9.97
C LEU A 108 -1.79 24.59 -9.43
N ALA A 109 -1.51 23.28 -9.41
CA ALA A 109 -0.22 22.75 -9.00
C ALA A 109 0.90 23.18 -9.96
N ARG A 110 0.64 23.17 -11.27
CA ARG A 110 1.58 23.64 -12.28
C ARG A 110 1.92 25.12 -12.08
N VAL A 111 0.90 25.96 -11.90
CA VAL A 111 1.08 27.40 -11.66
C VAL A 111 1.89 27.67 -10.38
N GLU A 112 1.66 26.90 -9.31
CA GLU A 112 2.40 27.05 -8.06
C GLU A 112 3.86 26.60 -8.19
N VAL A 113 4.13 25.53 -8.96
CA VAL A 113 5.50 25.09 -9.28
C VAL A 113 6.23 26.14 -10.11
N GLU A 114 5.58 26.69 -11.13
CA GLU A 114 6.13 27.78 -11.94
C GLU A 114 6.40 29.02 -11.08
N ARG A 115 5.48 29.41 -10.20
CA ARG A 115 5.67 30.52 -9.23
C ARG A 115 6.85 30.28 -8.29
N LYS A 116 7.01 29.06 -7.78
CA LYS A 116 8.17 28.72 -6.93
C LYS A 116 9.46 28.83 -7.72
N ASN A 117 9.51 28.25 -8.92
CA ASN A 117 10.70 28.29 -9.78
C ASN A 117 11.08 29.72 -10.20
N SER A 118 10.12 30.61 -10.42
CA SER A 118 10.38 32.03 -10.70
C SER A 118 10.82 32.85 -9.48
N LYS A 119 10.58 32.37 -8.24
CA LYS A 119 11.10 33.00 -7.02
C LYS A 119 12.53 32.57 -6.68
N PHE A 120 13.07 31.58 -7.39
CA PHE A 120 14.44 31.08 -7.23
C PHE A 120 15.41 31.61 -8.31
N PHE A 121 14.98 32.55 -9.16
CA PHE A 121 15.83 33.30 -10.11
C PHE A 121 15.82 34.79 -9.81
#